data_AF-A0A4R6R4C8-F1
#
_entry.id   AF-A0A4R6R4C8-F1
#
_cell.length_a   1.000
_cell.length_b   1.000
_cell.length_c   1.000
_cell.angle_alpha   90.00
_cell.angle_beta   90.00
_cell.angle_gamma   90.00
#
_symmetry.space_group_name_H-M   'P 1'
#
loop_
_entity.id
_entity.type
_entity.pdbx_description
1 polymer ?
#
loop_
_entity_poly.entity_id
_entity_poly.type
_entity_poly.pdbx_seq_one_letter_code
_entity_poly.pdbx_strand_id
1 'polypeptide(L)'
;MSTPDAPENELTADEGAPGTPGTAPVTPAGDEKALPADIAELSYEAARDQLVEVVRRLESGQGGLEDSIALWERGEMLARRCQQWLDGARERLEDAVAARREEDGAER
;
A
#
# COMPACT_ATOMS: atom_id res chain seq x y z
N MET A 1 -48.70 -41.61 -0.71
CA MET A 1 -47.56 -41.71 -1.65
C MET A 1 -47.17 -40.29 -1.99
N SER A 2 -46.26 -39.72 -1.20
CA SER A 2 -45.80 -38.35 -1.36
C SER A 2 -44.68 -38.30 -2.39
N THR A 3 -44.87 -37.55 -3.47
CA THR A 3 -43.79 -37.06 -4.32
C THR A 3 -43.10 -35.90 -3.62
N PRO A 4 -41.77 -35.90 -3.46
CA PRO A 4 -41.05 -34.66 -3.26
C PRO A 4 -40.78 -33.97 -4.60
N ASP A 5 -41.22 -32.72 -4.64
CA ASP A 5 -40.83 -31.65 -5.55
C ASP A 5 -39.31 -31.39 -5.42
N ALA A 6 -38.59 -31.41 -6.53
CA ALA A 6 -37.19 -31.04 -6.60
C ALA A 6 -37.08 -29.73 -7.39
N PRO A 7 -36.58 -28.63 -6.81
CA PRO A 7 -36.19 -27.49 -7.60
C PRO A 7 -34.77 -27.69 -8.14
N GLU A 8 -34.64 -27.89 -9.45
CA GLU A 8 -33.38 -27.72 -10.17
C GLU A 8 -33.04 -26.24 -10.20
N ASN A 9 -32.27 -25.78 -9.22
CA ASN A 9 -31.69 -24.45 -9.24
C ASN A 9 -30.33 -24.53 -9.95
N GLU A 10 -30.36 -24.32 -11.27
CA GLU A 10 -29.19 -24.00 -12.08
C GLU A 10 -28.56 -22.69 -11.57
N LEU A 11 -27.60 -22.82 -10.65
CA LEU A 11 -26.71 -21.73 -10.30
C LEU A 11 -25.71 -21.57 -11.44
N THR A 12 -26.05 -20.72 -12.39
CA THR A 12 -25.14 -20.27 -13.45
C THR A 12 -23.87 -19.74 -12.80
N ALA A 13 -22.74 -20.39 -13.10
CA ALA A 13 -21.42 -19.90 -12.75
C ALA A 13 -21.19 -18.58 -13.48
N ASP A 14 -21.38 -17.48 -12.77
CA ASP A 14 -20.86 -16.17 -13.14
C ASP A 14 -19.34 -16.22 -12.95
N GLU A 15 -18.60 -16.57 -14.00
CA GLU A 15 -17.16 -16.32 -14.09
C GLU A 15 -16.93 -14.81 -14.22
N GLY A 16 -17.10 -14.10 -13.11
CA GLY A 16 -16.66 -12.74 -12.92
C GLY A 16 -15.14 -12.67 -12.98
N ALA A 17 -14.65 -12.12 -14.09
CA ALA A 17 -13.30 -11.68 -14.43
C ALA A 17 -12.25 -11.55 -13.29
N PRO A 18 -10.96 -11.85 -13.54
CA PRO A 18 -9.88 -11.39 -12.68
C PRO A 18 -9.75 -9.86 -12.83
N GLY A 19 -10.51 -9.13 -12.02
CA GLY A 19 -10.24 -7.73 -11.75
C GLY A 19 -8.88 -7.66 -11.06
N THR A 20 -7.85 -7.25 -11.78
CA THR A 20 -6.66 -6.71 -11.15
C THR A 20 -7.13 -5.47 -10.38
N PRO A 21 -7.03 -5.43 -9.03
CA PRO A 21 -7.23 -4.16 -8.36
C PRO A 21 -6.10 -3.26 -8.85
N GLY A 22 -6.47 -2.26 -9.64
CA GLY A 22 -5.57 -1.17 -9.98
C GLY A 22 -4.99 -0.63 -8.68
N THR A 23 -3.66 -0.58 -8.59
CA THR A 23 -2.96 0.23 -7.59
C THR A 23 -3.31 1.68 -7.88
N ALA A 24 -4.49 2.11 -7.42
CA ALA A 24 -4.73 3.52 -7.19
C ALA A 24 -3.66 3.97 -6.18
N PRO A 25 -3.05 5.15 -6.35
CA PRO A 25 -2.21 5.70 -5.31
C PRO A 25 -3.11 5.87 -4.09
N VAL A 26 -2.96 4.97 -3.11
CA VAL A 26 -3.40 5.25 -1.75
C VAL A 26 -2.59 6.47 -1.34
N THR A 27 -3.21 7.63 -1.51
CA THR A 27 -2.67 8.86 -0.95
C THR A 27 -2.89 8.69 0.54
N PRO A 28 -1.85 8.49 1.37
CA PRO A 28 -2.07 8.55 2.80
C PRO A 28 -2.65 9.94 3.07
N ALA A 29 -3.86 9.98 3.61
CA ALA A 29 -4.42 11.21 4.16
C ALA A 29 -3.61 11.52 5.42
N GLY A 30 -2.41 12.08 5.22
CA GLY A 30 -1.45 12.32 6.28
C GLY A 30 -1.48 13.77 6.69
N ASP A 31 -1.79 14.01 7.97
CA ASP A 31 -1.36 15.20 8.69
C ASP A 31 0.07 15.62 8.26
N GLU A 32 0.24 16.89 7.90
CA GLU A 32 1.53 17.55 7.57
C GLU A 32 2.57 17.48 8.69
N LYS A 33 2.21 16.89 9.84
CA LYS A 33 3.08 16.74 11.00
C LYS A 33 4.30 15.89 10.67
N ALA A 34 5.48 16.40 11.05
CA ALA A 34 6.76 15.76 10.82
C ALA A 34 6.85 14.37 11.46
N LEU A 35 7.54 13.45 10.77
CA LEU A 35 7.80 12.10 11.28
C LEU A 35 8.75 12.16 12.50
N PRO A 36 8.54 11.30 13.50
CA PRO A 36 9.51 11.06 14.57
C PRO A 36 10.88 10.67 14.00
N ALA A 37 11.96 11.08 14.69
CA ALA A 37 13.33 10.83 14.21
C ALA A 37 13.64 9.34 14.01
N ASP A 38 13.13 8.47 14.89
CA ASP A 38 13.31 7.01 14.82
C ASP A 38 12.70 6.39 13.55
N ILE A 39 11.72 7.07 12.93
CA ILE A 39 11.09 6.65 11.66
C ILE A 39 11.70 7.42 10.48
N ALA A 40 11.95 8.73 10.65
CA ALA A 40 12.48 9.59 9.61
C ALA A 40 13.87 9.15 9.10
N GLU A 41 14.68 8.57 9.99
CA GLU A 41 16.03 8.12 9.66
C GLU A 41 16.07 6.71 9.02
N LEU A 42 14.94 5.99 8.96
CA LEU A 42 14.90 4.64 8.41
C LEU A 42 15.16 4.62 6.90
N SER A 43 15.87 3.58 6.45
CA SER A 43 15.90 3.18 5.05
C SER A 43 14.53 2.64 4.61
N TYR A 44 14.29 2.57 3.30
CA TYR A 44 13.04 2.01 2.76
C TYR A 44 12.80 0.58 3.26
N GLU A 45 13.81 -0.29 3.19
CA GLU A 45 13.68 -1.69 3.62
C GLU A 45 13.39 -1.80 5.11
N ALA A 46 14.09 -1.02 5.95
CA ALA A 46 13.85 -1.02 7.39
C ALA A 46 12.45 -0.50 7.75
N ALA A 47 11.97 0.54 7.07
CA ALA A 47 10.62 1.07 7.28
C ALA A 47 9.55 0.06 6.84
N ARG A 48 9.75 -0.60 5.69
CA ARG A 48 8.85 -1.66 5.19
C ARG A 48 8.80 -2.85 6.15
N ASP A 49 9.95 -3.31 6.62
CA ASP A 49 10.00 -4.48 7.49
C ASP A 49 9.33 -4.19 8.84
N GLN A 50 9.54 -2.99 9.41
CA GLN A 50 8.79 -2.57 10.61
C GLN A 50 7.28 -2.44 10.35
N LEU A 51 6.87 -1.96 9.17
CA LEU A 51 5.45 -1.88 8.82
C LEU A 51 4.81 -3.27 8.75
N VAL A 52 5.52 -4.25 8.18
CA VAL A 52 5.06 -5.65 8.16
C VAL A 52 4.86 -6.19 9.58
N GLU A 53 5.78 -5.90 10.50
CA GLU A 53 5.64 -6.33 11.89
C GLU A 53 4.45 -5.66 12.60
N VAL A 54 4.20 -4.37 12.33
CA VAL A 54 3.01 -3.66 12.84
C VAL A 54 1.73 -4.30 12.32
N VAL A 55 1.64 -4.57 11.02
CA VAL A 55 0.47 -5.22 10.40
C VAL A 55 0.25 -6.60 11.00
N ARG A 56 1.29 -7.43 11.11
CA ARG A 56 1.21 -8.76 11.74
C ARG A 56 0.65 -8.69 13.16
N ARG A 57 1.06 -7.69 13.94
CA ARG A 57 0.59 -7.52 15.31
C ARG A 57 -0.88 -7.08 15.35
N LEU A 58 -1.30 -6.17 14.47
CA LEU A 58 -2.71 -5.79 14.32
C LEU A 58 -3.58 -7.00 13.92
N GLU A 59 -3.13 -7.80 12.95
CA GLU A 59 -3.84 -9.00 12.47
C GLU A 59 -3.95 -10.10 13.53
N SER A 60 -2.98 -10.19 14.44
CA SER A 60 -3.05 -11.14 15.56
C SER A 60 -4.20 -10.84 16.53
N GLY A 61 -4.73 -9.61 16.52
CA GLY A 61 -5.76 -9.15 17.47
C GLY A 61 -5.29 -9.17 18.93
N GLN A 62 -3.98 -9.28 19.19
CA GLN A 62 -3.42 -9.30 20.53
C GLN A 62 -3.18 -7.87 21.03
N GLY A 63 -3.84 -7.51 22.14
CA GLY A 63 -3.69 -6.22 22.80
C GLY A 63 -5.04 -5.58 23.11
N GLY A 64 -5.00 -4.42 23.76
CA GLY A 64 -6.18 -3.58 23.97
C GLY A 64 -6.50 -2.70 22.75
N LEU A 65 -7.57 -1.91 22.88
CA LEU A 65 -7.92 -0.88 21.90
C LEU A 65 -6.81 0.16 21.78
N GLU A 66 -6.26 0.58 22.92
CA GLU A 66 -5.20 1.57 23.00
C GLU A 66 -3.93 1.10 22.28
N ASP A 67 -3.57 -0.18 22.44
CA ASP A 67 -2.45 -0.79 21.71
C ASP A 67 -2.71 -0.82 20.20
N SER A 68 -3.95 -1.14 19.80
CA SER A 68 -4.34 -1.21 18.39
C SER A 68 -4.28 0.17 17.72
N ILE A 69 -4.70 1.23 18.43
CA ILE A 69 -4.59 2.61 17.97
C ILE A 69 -3.12 3.01 17.81
N ALA A 70 -2.28 2.74 18.83
CA ALA A 70 -0.86 3.07 18.78
C ALA A 70 -0.12 2.35 17.63
N LEU A 71 -0.46 1.08 17.38
CA LEU A 71 0.09 0.31 16.26
C LEU A 71 -0.36 0.89 14.92
N TRP A 72 -1.63 1.25 14.77
CA TRP A 72 -2.14 1.89 13.56
C TRP A 72 -1.42 3.22 13.27
N GLU A 73 -1.31 4.11 14.27
CA GLU A 73 -0.60 5.40 14.12
C GLU A 73 0.86 5.21 13.71
N ARG A 74 1.55 4.23 14.32
CA ARG A 74 2.92 3.88 13.91
C ARG A 74 2.96 3.36 12.47
N GLY A 75 2.01 2.52 12.09
CA GLY A 75 1.86 2.00 10.73
C GLY A 75 1.72 3.11 9.69
N GLU A 76 0.88 4.11 9.96
CA GLU A 76 0.70 5.28 9.09
C GLU A 76 2.00 6.07 8.91
N MET A 77 2.74 6.29 10.00
CA MET A 77 4.04 6.98 9.94
C MET A 77 5.08 6.19 9.13
N LEU A 78 5.14 4.87 9.28
CA LEU A 78 6.03 4.01 8.51
C LEU A 78 5.66 4.00 7.02
N ALA A 79 4.36 3.92 6.70
CA ALA A 79 3.86 4.00 5.33
C ALA A 79 4.23 5.34 4.67
N ARG A 80 4.08 6.46 5.39
CA ARG A 80 4.54 7.79 4.93
C ARG A 80 6.04 7.83 4.65
N ARG A 81 6.87 7.20 5.49
CA ARG A 81 8.33 7.11 5.25
C ARG A 81 8.63 6.31 3.98
N CYS A 82 7.96 5.19 3.78
CA CYS A 82 8.08 4.40 2.55
C CYS A 82 7.70 5.23 1.31
N GLN A 83 6.60 5.98 1.40
CA GLN A 83 6.15 6.83 0.30
C GLN A 83 7.18 7.92 -0.05
N GLN A 84 7.76 8.59 0.94
CA GLN A 84 8.82 9.59 0.71
C GLN A 84 10.02 9.02 -0.06
N TRP A 85 10.43 7.79 0.25
CA TRP A 85 11.50 7.11 -0.49
C TRP A 85 11.12 6.84 -1.95
N LEU A 86 9.89 6.38 -2.20
CA LEU A 86 9.39 6.09 -3.54
C LEU A 86 9.21 7.36 -4.37
N ASP A 87 8.71 8.43 -3.76
CA ASP A 87 8.55 9.73 -4.42
C ASP A 87 9.90 10.30 -4.84
N GLY A 88 10.89 10.31 -3.94
CA GLY A 88 12.25 10.75 -4.30
C GLY A 88 12.93 9.86 -5.35
N ALA A 89 12.61 8.57 -5.40
CA ALA A 89 13.10 7.69 -6.46
C ALA A 89 12.45 7.99 -7.82
N ARG A 90 11.15 8.31 -7.82
CA ARG A 90 10.42 8.71 -9.03
C ARG A 90 10.94 10.03 -9.59
N GLU A 91 11.15 11.03 -8.75
CA GLU A 91 11.69 12.34 -9.15
C GLU A 91 13.06 12.18 -9.85
N ARG A 92 13.98 11.41 -9.26
CA ARG A 92 15.30 11.15 -9.88
C ARG A 92 15.20 10.45 -11.24
N LEU A 93 14.19 9.59 -11.42
CA LEU A 93 13.95 8.92 -12.70
C LEU A 93 13.41 9.90 -13.74
N GLU A 94 12.48 10.76 -13.35
CA GLU A 94 11.91 11.80 -14.22
C GLU A 94 13.00 12.76 -14.69
N ASP A 95 13.87 13.22 -13.79
CA ASP A 95 15.02 14.08 -14.12
C ASP A 95 15.98 13.40 -15.10
N ALA A 96 16.33 12.13 -14.86
CA ALA A 96 17.22 11.38 -15.74
C ALA A 96 16.62 11.17 -17.14
N VAL A 97 15.30 10.97 -17.23
CA VAL A 97 14.59 10.85 -18.51
C VAL A 97 14.52 12.19 -19.24
N ALA A 98 14.30 13.29 -18.52
CA ALA A 98 14.28 14.64 -19.10
C ALA A 98 15.65 15.02 -19.68
N ALA A 99 16.73 14.83 -18.91
CA ALA A 99 18.11 15.12 -19.34
C ALA A 99 18.47 14.36 -20.63
N ARG A 100 18.13 13.07 -20.72
CA ARG A 100 18.35 12.24 -21.91
C ARG A 100 17.63 12.76 -23.15
N ARG A 101 16.41 13.29 -23.01
CA ARG A 101 15.64 13.84 -24.13
C ARG A 101 16.21 15.16 -24.63
N GLU A 102 16.79 15.96 -23.75
CA GLU A 102 17.46 17.21 -24.12
C GLU A 102 18.74 16.93 -24.91
N GLU A 103 19.54 15.94 -24.48
CA GLU A 103 20.73 15.48 -25.20
C GLU A 103 20.38 14.99 -26.62
N ASP A 104 19.39 14.09 -26.76
CA ASP A 104 18.93 13.56 -28.06
C ASP A 104 18.31 14.64 -28.98
N GLY A 105 17.88 15.76 -28.41
CA GLY A 105 17.33 16.92 -29.13
C GLY A 105 18.41 17.91 -29.58
N ALA A 106 19.51 18.03 -28.84
CA ALA A 106 20.63 18.92 -29.16
C ALA A 106 21.53 18.36 -30.28
N GLU A 107 21.51 17.05 -30.50
CA GLU A 107 22.28 16.37 -31.56
C GLU A 107 21.55 16.29 -32.92
N ARG A 108 20.32 16.81 -33.02
CA ARG A 108 19.50 16.85 -34.24
C ARG A 108 19.40 18.25 -34.84
#